data_AF-A0A7V0S6P4-F1
#
_entry.id   AF-A0A7V0S6P4-F1
#
_cell.length_a   1.000
_cell.length_b   1.000
_cell.length_c   1.000
_cell.angle_alpha   90.00
_cell.angle_beta   90.00
_cell.angle_gamma   90.00
#
_symmetry.space_group_name_H-M   'P 1'
#
loop_
_entity.id
_entity.type
_entity.pdbx_description
1 polymer ?
#
loop_
_entity_poly.entity_id
_entity_poly.type
_entity_poly.pdbx_seq_one_letter_code
_entity_poly.pdbx_strand_id
1 'polypeptide(L)'
;MRRKKISTSRLIKLVTTDKDKVIEVSLNNGFFNATHFLSFGGRKLYDVGIDSQDITWLPGDFASFYRGAFWKIDQIISKCY
;
A
#
# COMPACT_ATOMS: atom_id res chain seq x y z
N MET A 1 -5.55 -2.10 -21.14
CA MET A 1 -5.98 -2.88 -19.94
C MET A 1 -6.44 -1.93 -18.84
N ARG A 2 -7.70 -2.03 -18.39
CA ARG A 2 -8.18 -1.27 -17.20
C ARG A 2 -7.36 -1.73 -15.98
N ARG A 3 -6.42 -0.91 -15.50
CA ARG A 3 -5.68 -1.20 -14.26
C ARG A 3 -6.70 -1.28 -13.11
N LYS A 4 -6.81 -2.45 -12.48
CA LYS A 4 -7.86 -2.78 -11.50
C LYS A 4 -7.65 -1.97 -10.23
N LYS A 5 -8.60 -1.09 -9.89
CA LYS A 5 -8.62 -0.39 -8.59
C LYS A 5 -8.98 -1.38 -7.49
N ILE A 6 -8.33 -1.29 -6.34
CA ILE A 6 -8.59 -2.11 -5.16
C ILE A 6 -8.88 -1.24 -3.94
N SER A 7 -9.73 -1.74 -3.04
CA SER A 7 -10.00 -1.07 -1.76
C SER A 7 -8.81 -1.19 -0.81
N THR A 8 -8.70 -0.28 0.16
CA THR A 8 -7.73 -0.35 1.26
C THR A 8 -7.76 -1.71 1.98
N SER A 9 -8.95 -2.25 2.25
CA SER A 9 -9.10 -3.56 2.89
C SER A 9 -8.53 -4.71 2.05
N ARG A 10 -8.64 -4.65 0.72
CA ARG A 10 -8.07 -5.65 -0.17
C ARG A 10 -6.56 -5.49 -0.31
N LEU A 11 -6.07 -4.25 -0.31
CA LEU A 11 -4.65 -3.94 -0.31
C LEU A 11 -3.95 -4.45 0.96
N ILE A 12 -4.51 -4.20 2.14
CA ILE A 12 -3.97 -4.74 3.40
C ILE A 12 -3.87 -6.27 3.33
N LYS A 13 -4.92 -6.97 2.85
CA LYS A 13 -4.88 -8.43 2.69
C LYS A 13 -3.76 -8.87 1.75
N LEU A 14 -3.53 -8.15 0.66
CA LEU A 14 -2.46 -8.45 -0.28
C LEU A 14 -1.08 -8.31 0.39
N VAL A 15 -0.82 -7.16 1.01
CA VAL A 15 0.46 -6.82 1.66
C VAL A 15 0.76 -7.76 2.84
N THR A 16 -0.26 -8.17 3.60
CA THR A 16 -0.09 -9.09 4.74
C THR A 16 0.08 -10.56 4.35
N THR A 17 -0.36 -10.96 3.16
CA THR A 17 -0.21 -12.33 2.64
C THR A 17 1.20 -12.55 2.12
N ASP A 18 1.74 -11.60 1.37
CA ASP A 18 3.06 -11.68 0.72
C ASP A 18 4.12 -10.91 1.54
N LYS A 19 4.54 -11.47 2.68
CA LYS A 19 5.42 -10.78 3.65
C LYS A 19 6.81 -10.39 3.11
N ASP A 20 7.29 -11.09 2.09
CA ASP A 20 8.63 -10.87 1.50
C ASP A 20 8.60 -9.92 0.30
N LYS A 21 7.47 -9.25 0.07
CA LYS A 21 7.29 -8.34 -1.07
C LYS A 21 7.07 -6.91 -0.60
N VAL A 22 7.49 -5.99 -1.45
CA VAL A 22 7.13 -4.58 -1.40
C VAL A 22 6.13 -4.33 -2.53
N ILE A 23 5.02 -3.66 -2.22
CA ILE A 23 3.97 -3.39 -3.19
C ILE A 23 3.94 -1.89 -3.44
N GLU A 24 4.25 -1.50 -4.67
CA GLU A 24 4.09 -0.11 -5.12
C GLU A 24 2.64 0.11 -5.51
N VAL A 25 2.00 1.09 -4.88
CA VAL A 25 0.62 1.48 -5.14
C VAL A 25 0.50 2.99 -5.35
N SER A 26 -0.39 3.37 -6.26
CA SER A 26 -0.82 4.75 -6.41
C SER A 26 -2.22 4.98 -5.85
N LEU A 27 -2.36 6.02 -5.04
CA LEU A 27 -3.63 6.60 -4.65
C LEU A 27 -3.98 7.72 -5.62
N ASN A 28 -5.06 7.55 -6.37
CA ASN A 28 -5.56 8.58 -7.27
C ASN A 28 -6.96 9.02 -6.83
N ASN A 29 -7.08 10.26 -6.38
CA ASN A 29 -8.36 10.87 -5.98
C ASN A 29 -8.87 11.92 -6.99
N GLY A 30 -8.32 11.94 -8.21
CA GLY A 30 -8.67 12.89 -9.27
C GLY A 30 -7.92 14.23 -9.23
N PHE A 31 -7.44 14.66 -8.05
CA PHE A 31 -6.71 15.92 -7.90
C PHE A 31 -5.22 15.70 -7.56
N PHE A 32 -4.91 14.62 -6.85
CA PHE A 32 -3.55 14.23 -6.50
C PHE A 32 -3.29 12.76 -6.85
N ASN A 33 -2.04 12.48 -7.20
CA ASN A 33 -1.52 11.14 -7.37
C ASN A 33 -0.37 10.94 -6.39
N ALA A 34 -0.57 10.09 -5.38
CA ALA A 34 0.45 9.76 -4.39
C ALA A 34 0.91 8.32 -4.59
N THR A 35 2.22 8.11 -4.67
CA THR A 35 2.81 6.77 -4.74
C THR A 35 3.30 6.36 -3.36
N HIS A 36 2.96 5.13 -2.98
CA HIS A 36 3.30 4.51 -1.71
C HIS A 36 3.96 3.16 -1.96
N PHE A 37 5.00 2.85 -1.18
CA PHE A 37 5.61 1.53 -1.13
C PHE A 37 5.21 0.85 0.17
N LEU A 38 4.42 -0.22 0.06
CA LEU A 38 3.87 -0.93 1.21
C LEU A 38 4.59 -2.26 1.43
N SER A 39 4.95 -2.54 2.67
CA SER A 39 5.46 -3.86 3.07
C SER A 39 4.99 -4.26 4.46
N PHE A 40 5.06 -5.56 4.78
CA PHE A 40 4.58 -6.08 6.05
C PHE A 40 5.69 -6.70 6.89
N GLY A 41 5.93 -6.14 8.07
CA GLY A 41 6.90 -6.66 9.05
C GLY A 41 6.33 -7.70 10.02
N GLY A 42 5.26 -8.41 9.64
CA GLY A 42 4.61 -9.41 10.49
C GLY A 42 3.61 -8.86 11.52
N ARG A 43 3.85 -7.68 12.11
CA ARG A 43 2.88 -6.99 13.01
C ARG A 43 2.46 -5.62 12.51
N LYS A 44 3.34 -4.93 11.78
CA LYS A 44 3.14 -3.56 11.33
C LYS A 44 3.24 -3.48 9.81
N LEU A 45 2.50 -2.53 9.24
CA LEU A 45 2.57 -2.17 7.83
C LEU A 45 3.49 -0.95 7.71
N TYR A 46 4.51 -1.06 6.87
CA TYR A 46 5.41 0.04 6.54
C TYR A 46 4.91 0.69 5.27
N ASP A 47 4.74 2.00 5.32
CA ASP A 47 4.26 2.84 4.24
C ASP A 47 5.30 3.93 3.98
N VAL A 48 5.98 3.84 2.84
CA VAL A 48 6.99 4.81 2.42
C VAL A 48 6.43 5.65 1.29
N GLY A 49 6.23 6.94 1.55
CA GLY A 49 5.86 7.94 0.54
C GLY A 49 7.07 8.46 -0.25
N ILE A 50 6.83 9.05 -1.43
CA ILE A 50 7.88 9.72 -2.22
C ILE A 50 8.50 10.91 -1.47
N ASP A 51 7.79 11.49 -0.50
CA ASP A 51 8.26 12.58 0.35
C ASP A 51 9.19 12.12 1.50
N SER A 52 9.65 10.85 1.47
CA SER A 52 10.52 10.24 2.49
C SER A 52 9.90 10.19 3.89
N GLN A 53 8.57 10.30 3.99
CA GLN A 53 7.86 10.01 5.22
C GLN A 53 7.64 8.50 5.32
N ASP A 54 8.47 7.86 6.14
CA ASP A 54 8.33 6.45 6.51
C ASP A 54 7.33 6.34 7.66
N ILE A 55 6.07 6.09 7.33
CA ILE A 55 5.01 5.93 8.32
C ILE A 55 4.81 4.44 8.62
N THR A 56 4.76 4.13 9.90
CA THR A 56 4.45 2.78 10.37
C THR A 56 3.03 2.72 10.90
N TRP A 57 2.24 1.78 10.40
CA TRP A 57 0.84 1.63 10.75
C TRP A 57 0.56 0.27 11.40
N LEU A 58 -0.42 0.24 12.31
CA LEU A 58 -1.19 -0.98 12.51
C LEU A 58 -2.14 -1.16 11.30
N PRO A 59 -2.40 -2.39 10.83
CA PRO A 59 -3.31 -2.60 9.70
C PRO A 59 -4.70 -1.98 9.89
N GLY A 60 -5.22 -1.96 11.12
CA GLY A 60 -6.51 -1.33 11.46
C GLY A 60 -6.49 0.20 11.36
N ASP A 61 -5.36 0.82 11.75
CA ASP A 61 -5.19 2.28 11.68
C ASP A 61 -5.07 2.72 10.22
N PHE A 62 -4.28 1.99 9.41
CA PHE A 62 -4.19 2.21 7.96
C PHE A 62 -5.56 2.10 7.28
N ALA A 63 -6.35 1.09 7.64
CA ALA A 63 -7.71 0.90 7.11
C ALA A 63 -8.65 2.07 7.48
N SER A 64 -8.47 2.63 8.67
CA SER A 64 -9.31 3.73 9.17
C SER A 64 -8.90 5.07 8.58
N PHE A 65 -7.60 5.34 8.45
CA PHE A 65 -7.07 6.56 7.85
C PHE A 65 -7.43 6.64 6.36
N TYR A 66 -7.16 5.57 5.60
CA TYR A 66 -7.49 5.49 4.18
C TYR A 66 -8.86 4.85 3.93
N ARG A 67 -9.85 5.17 4.78
CA ARG A 67 -11.21 4.65 4.63
C ARG A 67 -11.84 5.20 3.34
N GLY A 68 -12.29 4.30 2.47
CA GLY A 68 -12.89 4.68 1.18
C GLY A 68 -11.88 5.01 0.07
N ALA A 69 -10.58 4.88 0.33
CA ALA A 69 -9.56 5.06 -0.69
C ALA A 69 -9.55 3.90 -1.70
N PHE A 70 -9.21 4.24 -2.94
CA PHE A 70 -9.01 3.28 -4.03
C PHE A 70 -7.57 3.36 -4.53
N TRP A 71 -6.93 2.20 -4.52
CA TRP A 71 -5.52 2.06 -4.86
C TRP A 71 -5.39 1.38 -6.19
N LYS A 72 -4.34 1.75 -6.92
CA LYS A 72 -3.91 1.04 -8.11
C LYS A 72 -2.59 0.36 -7.77
N ILE A 73 -2.51 -0.94 -8.00
CA ILE A 73 -1.23 -1.64 -7.91
C ILE A 73 -0.43 -1.25 -9.16
N ASP A 74 0.75 -0.68 -8.94
CA ASP A 74 1.69 -0.37 -10.02
C ASP A 74 2.68 -1.50 -10.19
N GLN A 75 3.30 -1.98 -9.11
CA GLN A 75 4.30 -3.05 -9.14
C GLN A 75 4.26 -3.90 -7.86
N ILE A 76 4.73 -5.13 -7.97
CA ILE A 76 5.04 -6.01 -6.83
C ILE A 76 6.51 -6.38 -6.95
N ILE A 77 7.31 -5.94 -5.98
CA ILE A 77 8.76 -6.06 -5.95
C ILE A 77 9.13 -7.14 -4.94
N SER A 78 9.82 -8.19 -5.38
CA SER A 78 10.39 -9.20 -4.48
C SER A 78 11.63 -8.64 -3.80
N LYS A 79 11.77 -8.84 -2.48
CA LYS A 79 13.04 -8.58 -1.80
C LYS A 79 14.07 -9.59 -2.31
N CYS A 80 15.08 -9.14 -3.04
CA CYS A 80 16.24 -9.97 -3.35
C CYS A 80 17.07 -10.12 -2.07
N TYR A 81 17.30 -11.36 -1.64
CA TYR A 81 18.23 -11.72 -0.57
C TYR A 81 19.61 -12.04 -1.16
#